data_AF-A0A2I0IFH6-F1
#
_entry.id   AF-A0A2I0IFH6-F1
#
_cell.length_a   1.000
_cell.length_b   1.000
_cell.length_c   1.000
_cell.angle_alpha   90.00
_cell.angle_beta   90.00
_cell.angle_gamma   90.00
#
_symmetry.space_group_name_H-M   'P 1'
#
loop_
_entity.id
_entity.type
_entity.pdbx_description
1 polymer ?
#
loop_
_entity_poly.entity_id
_entity_poly.type
_entity_poly.pdbx_seq_one_letter_code
_entity_poly.pdbx_strand_id
1 'polypeptide(L)'
;MASPNLNALPEENSSEDKDQQRPQASSSFDSLPHRPPALISKQAHSPVEWNQYFDKEEDVRIPETTDVFHVYTAGTEGPVVFCIHGGGYSGLSFALAASKIKEKARVVAMDLRGHGKSSAEDELDLSIDTLCNDVLAVIKTMYGDSPPAIVLVGH
;
A
#
# COMPACT_ATOMS: atom_id res chain seq x y z
N MET A 1 -18.39 23.14 29.40
CA MET A 1 -17.32 22.19 29.79
C MET A 1 -16.00 22.93 29.60
N ALA A 2 -15.20 23.03 30.65
CA ALA A 2 -14.00 23.88 30.71
C ALA A 2 -12.79 23.18 30.07
N SER A 3 -12.05 23.90 29.24
CA SER A 3 -10.72 23.51 28.76
C SER A 3 -9.66 24.24 29.58
N PRO A 4 -8.64 23.55 30.15
CA PRO A 4 -7.61 24.22 30.93
C PRO A 4 -6.55 24.84 30.01
N ASN A 5 -6.17 26.06 30.38
CA ASN A 5 -5.18 26.92 29.75
C ASN A 5 -3.80 26.58 30.34
N LEU A 6 -2.83 26.16 29.50
CA LEU A 6 -1.47 25.85 29.94
C LEU A 6 -0.57 27.06 29.68
N ASN A 7 -0.39 27.90 30.71
CA ASN A 7 0.66 28.93 30.70
C ASN A 7 2.00 28.33 31.14
N ALA A 8 3.07 28.68 30.43
CA ALA A 8 4.44 28.29 30.71
C ALA A 8 5.01 28.96 31.97
N LEU A 9 5.91 28.25 32.65
CA LEU A 9 6.63 28.69 33.85
C LEU A 9 7.81 29.62 33.49
N PRO A 10 8.17 30.58 34.36
CA PRO A 10 9.25 31.52 34.10
C PRO A 10 10.59 31.00 34.65
N GLU A 11 11.68 31.26 33.94
CA GLU A 11 13.01 31.33 34.53
C GLU A 11 13.77 32.51 33.89
N GLU A 12 14.07 33.52 34.71
CA GLU A 12 15.20 34.42 34.46
C GLU A 12 16.00 34.52 35.75
N ASN A 13 17.28 34.15 35.68
CA ASN A 13 18.28 34.69 36.58
C ASN A 13 19.44 35.27 35.77
N SER A 14 19.84 36.45 36.20
CA SER A 14 20.75 37.42 35.60
C SER A 14 22.20 36.96 35.45
N SER A 15 22.89 37.49 34.43
CA SER A 15 24.07 38.34 34.62
C SER A 15 24.70 38.75 33.27
N GLU A 16 24.92 40.05 33.11
CA GLU A 16 25.68 40.69 32.03
C GLU A 16 27.17 40.31 32.10
N ASP A 17 27.81 40.01 30.95
CA ASP A 17 29.20 40.43 30.73
C ASP A 17 29.59 40.52 29.24
N LYS A 18 30.60 41.36 29.00
CA LYS A 18 30.89 42.14 27.78
C LYS A 18 31.58 41.40 26.62
N ASP A 19 31.37 41.98 25.44
CA ASP A 19 32.18 41.98 24.21
C ASP A 19 33.32 40.98 24.06
N GLN A 20 33.17 40.08 23.08
CA GLN A 20 34.25 39.63 22.19
C GLN A 20 33.67 39.09 20.88
N GLN A 21 34.02 39.73 19.76
CA GLN A 21 33.65 39.35 18.40
C GLN A 21 34.04 37.90 18.10
N ARG A 22 33.03 37.04 17.93
CA ARG A 22 33.16 35.69 17.37
C ARG A 22 32.73 35.77 15.89
N PRO A 23 33.52 35.25 14.92
CA PRO A 23 33.04 35.19 13.55
C PRO A 23 31.78 34.31 13.54
N GLN A 24 30.64 34.87 13.12
CA GLN A 24 29.42 34.10 12.95
C GLN A 24 29.70 33.02 11.91
N ALA A 25 29.85 31.78 12.37
CA ALA A 25 29.79 30.64 11.49
C ALA A 25 28.41 30.67 10.85
N SER A 26 28.34 30.90 9.54
CA SER A 26 27.10 30.80 8.77
C SER A 26 26.50 29.43 9.06
N SER A 27 25.38 29.39 9.78
CA SER A 27 24.71 28.14 10.06
C SER A 27 24.22 27.59 8.73
N SER A 28 24.46 26.30 8.45
CA SER A 28 23.87 25.63 7.27
C SER A 28 22.33 25.64 7.29
N PHE A 29 21.72 26.11 8.38
CA PHE A 29 20.29 26.30 8.55
C PHE A 29 19.80 27.74 8.27
N ASP A 30 20.71 28.72 8.08
CA ASP A 30 20.32 30.13 7.83
C ASP A 30 19.90 30.38 6.38
N SER A 31 20.36 29.55 5.45
CA SER A 31 19.95 29.60 4.06
C SER A 31 18.69 28.74 3.88
N LEU A 32 17.52 29.38 3.84
CA LEU A 32 16.32 28.75 3.27
C LEU A 32 16.67 28.26 1.86
N PRO A 33 16.69 26.95 1.59
CA PRO A 33 16.97 26.47 0.24
C PRO A 33 15.93 27.08 -0.70
N HIS A 34 16.39 27.70 -1.78
CA HIS A 34 15.51 28.22 -2.82
C HIS A 34 14.73 27.05 -3.42
N ARG A 35 13.52 26.80 -2.91
CA ARG A 35 12.59 25.85 -3.50
C ARG A 35 12.08 26.52 -4.77
N PRO A 36 12.50 26.08 -5.98
CA PRO A 36 11.92 26.62 -7.20
C PRO A 36 10.40 26.45 -7.12
N PRO A 37 9.61 27.39 -7.69
CA PRO A 37 8.16 27.25 -7.75
C PRO A 37 7.86 25.85 -8.23
N ALA A 38 7.16 25.07 -7.41
CA ALA A 38 6.84 23.70 -7.76
C ALA A 38 5.85 23.80 -8.93
N LEU A 39 6.37 23.73 -10.15
CA LEU A 39 5.60 23.50 -11.36
C LEU A 39 5.13 22.04 -11.29
N ILE A 40 4.29 21.74 -10.31
CA ILE A 40 3.59 20.48 -10.24
C ILE A 40 2.59 20.54 -11.37
N SER A 41 3.00 20.00 -12.52
CA SER A 41 2.07 19.74 -13.62
C SER A 41 0.88 18.99 -13.03
N LYS A 42 -0.35 19.34 -13.44
CA LYS A 42 -1.55 18.58 -13.08
C LYS A 42 -1.41 17.08 -13.41
N GLN A 43 -0.48 16.72 -14.30
CA GLN A 43 -0.16 15.34 -14.69
C GLN A 43 0.71 14.59 -13.66
N ALA A 44 1.40 15.26 -12.74
CA ALA A 44 2.30 14.59 -11.79
C ALA A 44 1.57 13.65 -10.81
N HIS A 45 0.26 13.84 -10.64
CA HIS A 45 -0.60 13.04 -9.76
C HIS A 45 -1.79 12.43 -10.49
N SER A 46 -1.76 12.38 -11.83
CA SER A 46 -2.81 11.66 -12.56
C SER A 46 -2.73 10.17 -12.26
N PRO A 47 -3.87 9.47 -12.05
CA PRO A 47 -3.89 8.03 -11.89
C PRO A 47 -3.20 7.32 -13.05
N VAL A 48 -2.62 6.16 -12.75
CA VAL A 48 -1.99 5.26 -13.71
C VAL A 48 -2.78 3.97 -13.75
N GLU A 49 -3.00 3.44 -14.95
CA GLU A 49 -3.78 2.23 -15.17
C GLU A 49 -3.01 0.96 -14.76
N TRP A 50 -3.74 -0.04 -14.28
CA TRP A 50 -3.20 -1.32 -13.80
C TRP A 50 -2.39 -2.09 -14.86
N ASN A 51 -2.78 -1.94 -16.13
CA ASN A 51 -2.23 -2.67 -17.27
C ASN A 51 -0.80 -2.26 -17.64
N GLN A 52 -0.26 -1.23 -16.99
CA GLN A 52 1.17 -0.91 -17.06
C GLN A 52 2.02 -1.90 -16.25
N TYR A 53 1.41 -2.65 -15.33
CA TYR A 53 2.11 -3.48 -14.36
C TYR A 53 1.69 -4.95 -14.43
N PHE A 54 0.39 -5.22 -14.59
CA PHE A 54 -0.16 -6.57 -14.74
C PHE A 54 -0.51 -6.89 -16.20
N ASP A 55 -0.54 -8.17 -16.52
CA ASP A 55 -0.86 -8.67 -17.87
C ASP A 55 -2.37 -8.81 -18.09
N LYS A 56 -3.11 -9.17 -17.03
CA LYS A 56 -4.55 -9.40 -17.08
C LYS A 56 -5.20 -9.10 -15.73
N GLU A 57 -6.45 -8.65 -15.76
CA GLU A 57 -7.35 -8.68 -14.62
C GLU A 57 -8.51 -9.66 -14.88
N GLU A 58 -8.99 -10.35 -13.85
CA GLU A 58 -10.09 -11.31 -13.97
C GLU A 58 -10.93 -11.40 -12.69
N ASP A 59 -12.22 -11.71 -12.87
CA ASP A 59 -13.16 -11.95 -11.78
C ASP A 59 -13.32 -13.45 -11.56
N VAL A 60 -12.91 -13.91 -10.38
CA VAL A 60 -13.02 -15.29 -9.91
C VAL A 60 -14.34 -15.45 -9.15
N ARG A 61 -15.31 -16.14 -9.76
CA ARG A 61 -16.62 -16.43 -9.16
C ARG A 61 -16.53 -17.70 -8.32
N ILE A 62 -16.81 -17.60 -7.03
CA ILE A 62 -16.73 -18.75 -6.13
C ILE A 62 -17.97 -19.64 -6.30
N PRO A 63 -17.81 -20.95 -6.60
CA PRO A 63 -18.94 -21.85 -6.78
C PRO A 63 -19.89 -21.87 -5.58
N GLU A 64 -21.18 -22.00 -5.84
CA GLU A 64 -22.24 -22.13 -4.81
C GLU A 64 -22.44 -20.89 -3.92
N THR A 65 -21.80 -19.76 -4.25
CA THR A 65 -21.94 -18.47 -3.54
C THR A 65 -22.23 -17.34 -4.53
N THR A 66 -22.52 -16.14 -4.01
CA THR A 66 -22.54 -14.90 -4.80
C THR A 66 -21.20 -14.16 -4.79
N ASP A 67 -20.17 -14.72 -4.15
CA ASP A 67 -18.90 -14.06 -3.94
C ASP A 67 -18.07 -14.05 -5.23
N VAL A 68 -17.52 -12.87 -5.55
CA VAL A 68 -16.70 -12.62 -6.72
C VAL A 68 -15.44 -11.89 -6.28
N PHE A 69 -14.30 -12.52 -6.47
CA PHE A 69 -13.02 -11.93 -6.12
C PHE A 69 -12.27 -11.49 -7.36
N HIS A 70 -11.82 -10.24 -7.36
CA HIS A 70 -11.03 -9.67 -8.43
C HIS A 70 -9.55 -9.99 -8.22
N VAL A 71 -8.87 -10.42 -9.27
CA VAL A 71 -7.42 -10.68 -9.24
C VAL A 71 -6.71 -10.04 -10.42
N TYR A 72 -5.53 -9.52 -10.15
CA TYR A 72 -4.57 -9.07 -11.14
C TYR A 72 -3.48 -10.11 -11.32
N THR A 73 -3.14 -10.45 -12.56
CA THR A 73 -2.17 -11.51 -12.86
C THR A 73 -1.04 -10.98 -13.74
N ALA A 74 0.18 -11.47 -13.51
CA ALA A 74 1.34 -11.13 -14.31
C ALA A 74 2.32 -12.31 -14.42
N GLY A 75 3.00 -12.43 -15.56
CA GLY A 75 3.94 -13.52 -15.83
C GLY A 75 3.23 -14.81 -16.25
N THR A 76 3.96 -15.68 -16.94
CA THR A 76 3.40 -16.88 -17.59
C THR A 76 4.00 -18.19 -17.09
N GLU A 77 5.18 -18.14 -16.46
CA GLU A 77 5.95 -19.34 -16.10
C GLU A 77 6.47 -19.28 -14.66
N GLY A 78 6.88 -20.45 -14.13
CA GLY A 78 7.45 -20.56 -12.79
C GLY A 78 6.40 -20.68 -11.67
N PRO A 79 6.82 -20.61 -10.38
CA PRO A 79 5.89 -20.65 -9.25
C PRO A 79 4.94 -19.45 -9.25
N VAL A 80 3.85 -19.54 -8.49
CA VAL A 80 2.92 -18.43 -8.28
C VAL A 80 3.29 -17.71 -6.99
N VAL A 81 3.52 -16.41 -7.07
CA VAL A 81 3.55 -15.49 -5.93
C VAL A 81 2.15 -14.94 -5.75
N PHE A 82 1.47 -15.39 -4.69
CA PHE A 82 0.10 -14.99 -4.38
C PHE A 82 0.13 -13.90 -3.31
N CYS A 83 -0.29 -12.70 -3.69
CA CYS A 83 -0.14 -11.49 -2.90
C CYS A 83 -1.42 -11.11 -2.16
N ILE A 84 -1.30 -10.85 -0.87
CA ILE A 84 -2.37 -10.46 0.06
C ILE A 84 -2.06 -9.03 0.56
N HIS A 85 -2.93 -8.07 0.22
CA HIS A 85 -2.71 -6.67 0.58
C HIS A 85 -3.05 -6.39 2.05
N GLY A 86 -2.52 -5.29 2.59
CA GLY A 86 -2.88 -4.79 3.92
C GLY A 86 -4.27 -4.15 3.96
N GLY A 87 -4.80 -3.91 5.17
CA GLY A 87 -6.13 -3.32 5.35
C GLY A 87 -6.27 -1.93 4.72
N GLY A 88 -7.40 -1.68 4.04
CA GLY A 88 -7.69 -0.42 3.35
C GLY A 88 -7.03 -0.25 1.98
N TYR A 89 -6.35 -1.28 1.48
CA TYR A 89 -5.71 -1.30 0.16
C TYR A 89 -6.40 -2.28 -0.80
N SER A 90 -5.77 -2.54 -1.94
CA SER A 90 -6.22 -3.55 -2.92
C SER A 90 -5.00 -4.29 -3.50
N GLY A 91 -5.23 -5.28 -4.36
CA GLY A 91 -4.19 -6.00 -5.10
C GLY A 91 -3.29 -5.08 -5.93
N LEU A 92 -3.75 -3.88 -6.29
CA LEU A 92 -2.94 -2.86 -6.96
C LEU A 92 -1.75 -2.37 -6.13
N SER A 93 -1.76 -2.53 -4.80
CA SER A 93 -0.59 -2.24 -3.96
C SER A 93 0.65 -3.03 -4.36
N PHE A 94 0.47 -4.18 -5.03
CA PHE A 94 1.57 -5.00 -5.54
C PHE A 94 1.98 -4.67 -6.98
N ALA A 95 1.38 -3.70 -7.66
CA ALA A 95 1.60 -3.43 -9.09
C ALA A 95 3.10 -3.31 -9.46
N LEU A 96 3.84 -2.44 -8.77
CA LEU A 96 5.27 -2.26 -9.02
C LEU A 96 6.07 -3.54 -8.76
N ALA A 97 5.78 -4.26 -7.67
CA ALA A 97 6.44 -5.53 -7.37
C ALA A 97 6.13 -6.58 -8.45
N ALA A 98 4.87 -6.68 -8.86
CA ALA A 98 4.41 -7.62 -9.89
C ALA A 98 5.16 -7.41 -11.21
N SER A 99 5.35 -6.15 -11.61
CA SER A 99 6.10 -5.78 -12.83
C SER A 99 7.55 -6.29 -12.86
N LYS A 100 8.14 -6.56 -11.68
CA LYS A 100 9.49 -7.11 -11.54
C LYS A 100 9.49 -8.61 -11.34
N ILE A 101 8.57 -9.12 -10.53
CA ILE A 101 8.48 -10.56 -10.22
C ILE A 101 8.08 -11.37 -11.46
N LYS A 102 7.24 -10.80 -12.34
CA LYS A 102 6.74 -11.45 -13.56
C LYS A 102 7.83 -11.93 -14.53
N GLU A 103 9.05 -11.41 -14.40
CA GLU A 103 10.22 -11.85 -15.17
C GLU A 103 10.70 -13.26 -14.79
N LYS A 104 10.33 -13.76 -13.61
CA LYS A 104 10.84 -15.02 -13.04
C LYS A 104 9.78 -15.96 -12.45
N ALA A 105 8.59 -15.43 -12.19
CA ALA A 105 7.49 -16.16 -11.57
C ALA A 105 6.15 -15.59 -12.07
N ARG A 106 5.07 -16.30 -11.80
CA ARG A 106 3.71 -15.79 -11.96
C ARG A 106 3.33 -15.01 -10.72
N VAL A 107 2.52 -13.97 -10.87
CA VAL A 107 1.98 -13.16 -9.79
C VAL A 107 0.47 -13.21 -9.86
N VAL A 108 -0.17 -13.40 -8.72
CA VAL A 108 -1.60 -13.21 -8.53
C VAL A 108 -1.78 -12.25 -7.37
N ALA A 109 -2.26 -11.04 -7.61
CA ALA A 109 -2.60 -10.08 -6.58
C ALA A 109 -4.12 -9.99 -6.46
N MET A 110 -4.63 -10.47 -5.34
CA MET A 110 -6.07 -10.57 -5.08
C MET A 110 -6.56 -9.33 -4.36
N ASP A 111 -7.73 -8.83 -4.76
CA ASP A 111 -8.53 -7.91 -3.96
C ASP A 111 -9.30 -8.75 -2.92
N LEU A 112 -9.08 -8.49 -1.63
CA LEU A 112 -9.78 -9.21 -0.56
C LEU A 112 -11.25 -8.77 -0.46
N ARG A 113 -12.04 -9.53 0.29
CA ARG A 113 -13.44 -9.22 0.63
C ARG A 113 -13.62 -7.74 1.03
N GLY A 114 -14.60 -7.07 0.43
CA GLY A 114 -14.91 -5.66 0.69
C GLY A 114 -13.82 -4.66 0.26
N HIS A 115 -12.82 -5.10 -0.52
CA HIS A 115 -11.73 -4.26 -1.00
C HIS A 115 -11.64 -4.29 -2.53
N GLY A 116 -11.08 -3.21 -3.09
CA GLY A 116 -10.83 -3.11 -4.53
C GLY A 116 -12.11 -3.30 -5.35
N LYS A 117 -12.07 -4.27 -6.27
CA LYS A 117 -13.20 -4.63 -7.14
C LYS A 117 -13.90 -5.94 -6.71
N SER A 118 -13.48 -6.57 -5.63
CA SER A 118 -14.13 -7.78 -5.10
C SER A 118 -15.47 -7.43 -4.47
N SER A 119 -16.43 -8.35 -4.59
CA SER A 119 -17.76 -8.24 -3.97
C SER A 119 -18.13 -9.55 -3.31
N ALA A 120 -18.70 -9.49 -2.11
CA ALA A 120 -19.14 -10.66 -1.37
C ALA A 120 -20.50 -10.44 -0.69
N GLU A 121 -21.18 -11.52 -0.29
CA GLU A 121 -22.51 -11.42 0.34
C GLU A 121 -22.47 -10.63 1.66
N ASP A 122 -21.55 -10.98 2.56
CA ASP A 122 -21.27 -10.25 3.79
C ASP A 122 -19.87 -9.64 3.75
N GLU A 123 -19.77 -8.38 3.33
CA GLU A 123 -18.48 -7.66 3.26
C GLU A 123 -18.00 -7.16 4.63
N LEU A 124 -18.81 -7.27 5.69
CA LEU A 124 -18.47 -6.81 7.04
C LEU A 124 -17.86 -7.92 7.89
N ASP A 125 -18.04 -9.19 7.53
CA ASP A 125 -17.30 -10.29 8.11
C ASP A 125 -15.85 -10.32 7.61
N LEU A 126 -15.01 -9.51 8.26
CA LEU A 126 -13.56 -9.46 8.03
C LEU A 126 -12.81 -10.30 9.06
N SER A 127 -13.43 -11.36 9.60
CA SER A 127 -12.75 -12.29 10.50
C SER A 127 -11.61 -13.00 9.78
N ILE A 128 -10.57 -13.37 10.53
CA ILE A 128 -9.40 -14.03 9.95
C ILE A 128 -9.76 -15.35 9.26
N ASP A 129 -10.70 -16.10 9.83
CA ASP A 129 -11.16 -17.37 9.29
C ASP A 129 -11.85 -17.16 7.94
N THR A 130 -12.76 -16.18 7.84
CA THR A 130 -13.44 -15.84 6.59
C THR A 130 -12.45 -15.38 5.52
N LEU A 131 -11.53 -14.46 5.85
CA LEU A 131 -10.52 -13.98 4.91
C LEU A 131 -9.57 -15.09 4.44
N CYS A 132 -9.18 -16.01 5.33
CA CYS A 132 -8.38 -17.18 4.95
C CYS A 132 -9.16 -18.13 4.02
N ASN A 133 -10.44 -18.36 4.31
CA ASN A 133 -11.29 -19.20 3.48
C ASN A 133 -11.51 -18.60 2.09
N ASP A 134 -11.65 -17.28 1.98
CA ASP A 134 -11.75 -16.58 0.70
C ASP A 134 -10.51 -16.82 -0.17
N VAL A 135 -9.31 -16.65 0.41
CA VAL A 135 -8.04 -16.91 -0.31
C VAL A 135 -7.96 -18.36 -0.77
N LEU A 136 -8.32 -19.31 0.08
CA LEU A 136 -8.35 -20.73 -0.28
C LEU A 136 -9.36 -21.03 -1.39
N ALA A 137 -10.55 -20.41 -1.32
CA ALA A 137 -11.59 -20.57 -2.33
C ALA A 137 -11.15 -20.03 -3.69
N VAL A 138 -10.49 -18.87 -3.73
CA VAL A 138 -9.92 -18.30 -4.96
C VAL A 138 -8.85 -19.21 -5.54
N ILE A 139 -7.87 -19.64 -4.74
CA ILE A 139 -6.79 -20.55 -5.20
C ILE A 139 -7.38 -21.85 -5.76
N LYS A 140 -8.34 -22.45 -5.05
CA LYS A 140 -9.01 -23.68 -5.50
C LYS A 140 -9.81 -23.45 -6.78
N THR A 141 -10.48 -22.31 -6.93
CA THR A 141 -11.24 -21.99 -8.15
C THR A 141 -10.33 -21.77 -9.35
N MET A 142 -9.17 -21.13 -9.15
CA MET A 142 -8.21 -20.87 -10.22
C MET A 142 -7.46 -22.13 -10.68
N TYR A 143 -7.12 -23.03 -9.75
CA TYR A 143 -6.18 -24.13 -10.03
C TYR A 143 -6.70 -25.53 -9.74
N GLY A 144 -7.91 -25.67 -9.21
CA GLY A 144 -8.49 -26.96 -8.83
C GLY A 144 -7.69 -27.67 -7.74
N ASP A 145 -7.68 -29.01 -7.80
CA ASP A 145 -7.05 -29.86 -6.77
C ASP A 145 -5.54 -30.05 -6.96
N SER A 146 -4.95 -29.50 -8.03
CA SER A 146 -3.52 -29.60 -8.34
C SER A 146 -2.89 -28.23 -8.58
N PRO A 147 -2.83 -27.37 -7.54
CA PRO A 147 -2.23 -26.06 -7.66
C PRO A 147 -0.73 -26.14 -8.00
N PRO A 148 -0.18 -25.13 -8.70
CA PRO A 148 1.27 -25.02 -8.85
C PRO A 148 1.95 -24.76 -7.50
N ALA A 149 3.28 -24.74 -7.47
CA ALA A 149 4.00 -24.22 -6.30
C ALA A 149 3.59 -22.76 -6.05
N ILE A 150 3.07 -22.48 -4.86
CA ILE A 150 2.61 -21.14 -4.45
C ILE A 150 3.48 -20.64 -3.29
N VAL A 151 3.90 -19.38 -3.39
CA VAL A 151 4.51 -18.59 -2.31
C VAL A 151 3.51 -17.51 -1.93
N LEU A 152 3.06 -17.52 -0.67
CA LEU A 152 2.19 -16.47 -0.13
C LEU A 152 3.03 -15.27 0.32
N VAL A 153 2.59 -14.06 -0.03
CA VAL A 153 3.19 -12.80 0.39
C VAL A 153 2.10 -11.89 0.94
N GLY A 154 2.16 -11.57 2.23
CA GLY A 154 1.29 -10.59 2.88
C GLY A 154 2.03 -9.31 3.23
N HIS A 155 1.35 -8.17 3.16
CA HIS A 155 1.86 -6.87 3.64
C HIS A 155 1.41 -6.56 5.07
#